data_AF-A0A524B5S7-F1
#
_entry.id   AF-A0A524B5S7-F1
#
_cell.length_a   1.000
_cell.length_b   1.000
_cell.length_c   1.000
_cell.angle_alpha   90.00
_cell.angle_beta   90.00
_cell.angle_gamma   90.00
#
_symmetry.space_group_name_H-M   'P 1'
#
loop_
_entity.id
_entity.type
_entity.pdbx_description
1 polymer ?
#
loop_
_entity_poly.entity_id
_entity_poly.type
_entity_poly.pdbx_seq_one_letter_code
_entity_poly.pdbx_strand_id
1 'polypeptide(L)' 'MAENTRPDEPSIDDIERDLADVEAAMTRLESGAYWTCEVTGRPIPDEVLESNPLIRRLPS' A
#
# COMPACT_ATOMS: atom_id res chain seq x y z
N MET A 1 -12.00 28.84 -12.43
CA MET A 1 -11.36 28.30 -11.24
C MET A 1 -10.06 27.70 -11.73
N ALA A 2 -8.92 28.35 -11.48
CA ALA A 2 -7.65 27.80 -11.92
C ALA A 2 -7.30 26.65 -10.97
N GLU A 3 -7.23 25.44 -11.50
CA GLU A 3 -6.66 24.31 -10.80
C GLU A 3 -5.22 24.67 -10.44
N ASN A 4 -4.96 24.89 -9.15
CA ASN A 4 -3.65 25.24 -8.64
C ASN A 4 -2.85 23.95 -8.43
N THR A 5 -2.47 23.30 -9.52
CA THR A 5 -1.58 22.13 -9.47
C THR A 5 -0.21 22.58 -9.94
N ARG A 6 0.75 22.71 -9.01
CA ARG A 6 2.16 22.70 -9.42
C ARG A 6 2.44 21.32 -10.00
N PRO A 7 3.22 21.20 -11.09
CA PRO A 7 3.41 19.93 -11.79
C PRO A 7 4.02 18.80 -10.93
N ASP A 8 4.55 19.12 -9.75
CA ASP A 8 5.13 18.17 -8.79
C ASP A 8 4.22 17.91 -7.56
N GLU A 9 3.06 18.54 -7.45
CA GLU A 9 2.10 18.29 -6.36
C GLU A 9 1.19 17.10 -6.72
N PRO A 10 1.07 16.09 -5.84
CA PRO A 10 0.18 14.96 -6.08
C PRO A 10 -1.26 15.44 -6.21
N SER A 11 -2.01 14.83 -7.13
CA SER A 11 -3.44 15.08 -7.26
C SER A 11 -4.18 14.61 -6.00
N ILE A 12 -5.37 15.15 -5.76
CA ILE A 12 -6.27 14.62 -4.72
C ILE A 12 -6.53 13.13 -4.94
N ASP A 13 -6.73 12.69 -6.19
CA ASP A 13 -6.93 11.28 -6.53
C ASP A 13 -5.72 10.39 -6.18
N ASP A 14 -4.50 10.94 -6.25
CA ASP A 14 -3.28 10.24 -5.87
C ASP A 14 -3.21 10.06 -4.35
N ILE A 15 -3.51 11.13 -3.61
CA ILE A 15 -3.55 11.12 -2.16
C ILE A 15 -4.63 10.16 -1.66
N GLU A 16 -5.83 10.18 -2.25
CA GLU A 16 -6.93 9.29 -1.88
C GLU A 16 -6.58 7.82 -2.08
N ARG A 17 -5.91 7.49 -3.19
CA ARG A 17 -5.44 6.13 -3.46
C ARG A 17 -4.37 5.69 -2.46
N ASP A 18 -3.39 6.55 -2.17
CA ASP A 18 -2.33 6.23 -1.21
C ASP A 18 -2.91 5.98 0.19
N LEU A 19 -3.88 6.80 0.62
CA LEU A 19 -4.58 6.60 1.89
C LEU A 19 -5.39 5.28 1.90
N ALA A 20 -6.07 4.96 0.81
CA ALA A 20 -6.82 3.70 0.71
C ALA A 20 -5.90 2.47 0.79
N ASP A 21 -4.70 2.53 0.20
CA ASP A 21 -3.72 1.45 0.29
C ASP A 21 -3.18 1.29 1.74
N VAL A 22 -2.99 2.39 2.47
CA VAL A 22 -2.63 2.36 3.90
C VAL A 22 -3.74 1.74 4.74
N GLU A 23 -5.00 2.14 4.55
CA GLU A 23 -6.14 1.57 5.27
C GLU A 23 -6.28 0.06 5.03
N ALA A 24 -6.08 -0.38 3.78
CA ALA A 24 -6.09 -1.80 3.44
C ALA A 24 -4.94 -2.56 4.13
N ALA A 25 -3.75 -1.96 4.24
CA ALA A 25 -2.63 -2.54 4.98
C ALA A 25 -2.93 -2.67 6.48
N MET A 26 -3.49 -1.64 7.11
CA MET A 26 -3.89 -1.69 8.52
C MET A 26 -4.96 -2.76 8.77
N THR A 27 -5.96 -2.86 7.90
CA THR A 27 -7.01 -3.90 8.00
C THR A 27 -6.41 -5.31 7.93
N ARG A 28 -5.42 -5.53 7.07
CA ARG A 28 -4.68 -6.81 7.02
C ARG A 28 -3.88 -7.06 8.29
N LEU A 29 -3.31 -6.02 8.89
CA LEU A 29 -2.56 -6.13 10.14
C LEU A 29 -3.47 -6.56 11.30
N GLU A 30 -4.62 -5.92 11.42
CA GLU A 30 -5.62 -6.26 12.43
C GLU A 30 -6.20 -7.67 12.27
N SER A 31 -6.41 -8.10 11.03
CA SER A 31 -6.90 -9.46 10.73
C SER A 31 -5.81 -10.55 10.82
N GLY A 32 -4.54 -10.17 10.99
CA GLY A 32 -3.40 -11.10 11.00
C GLY A 32 -2.96 -11.58 9.61
N ALA A 33 -3.53 -11.06 8.54
CA ALA A 33 -3.21 -11.41 7.16
C ALA A 33 -2.06 -10.58 6.55
N TYR A 34 -1.53 -9.58 7.27
CA TYR A 34 -0.55 -8.61 6.76
C TYR A 34 0.71 -9.24 6.17
N TRP A 35 1.29 -10.23 6.84
CA TRP A 35 2.46 -10.95 6.36
C TRP A 35 2.15 -12.01 5.32
N THR A 36 0.92 -12.12 4.80
CA THR A 36 0.54 -13.22 3.91
C THR A 36 0.35 -12.72 2.48
N CYS A 37 1.03 -13.35 1.54
CA CYS A 37 0.84 -13.09 0.12
C CYS A 37 -0.57 -13.51 -0.31
N GLU A 38 -1.35 -12.57 -0.85
CA GLU A 38 -2.74 -12.81 -1.27
C GLU A 38 -2.87 -13.80 -2.43
N VAL A 39 -1.80 -14.00 -3.21
CA VAL A 39 -1.80 -14.89 -4.39
C VAL A 39 -1.32 -16.29 -4.04
N THR A 40 -0.24 -16.41 -3.28
CA THR A 40 0.40 -17.70 -3.01
C THR A 40 0.07 -18.27 -1.62
N GLY A 41 -0.47 -17.45 -0.73
CA GLY A 41 -0.70 -17.79 0.68
C GLY A 41 0.59 -17.93 1.51
N ARG A 42 1.76 -17.66 0.92
CA ARG A 42 3.05 -17.76 1.60
C ARG A 42 3.35 -16.51 2.44
N PRO A 43 4.14 -16.62 3.51
CA PRO A 43 4.60 -15.46 4.25
C PRO A 43 5.45 -14.53 3.37
N ILE A 44 5.23 -13.23 3.52
CA ILE A 44 6.03 -12.13 2.97
C ILE A 44 7.16 -11.86 3.97
N PRO A 45 8.43 -11.90 3.55
CA PRO A 45 9.56 -11.62 4.44
C PRO A 45 9.50 -10.18 5.00
N ASP A 46 9.93 -10.02 6.25
CA ASP A 46 9.92 -8.72 6.92
C ASP A 46 10.79 -7.69 6.17
N GLU A 47 11.91 -8.10 5.57
CA GLU A 47 12.80 -7.19 4.82
C GLU A 47 12.09 -6.57 3.59
N VAL A 48 11.14 -7.31 3.02
CA VAL A 48 10.32 -6.82 1.90
C VAL A 48 9.28 -5.83 2.40
N LEU A 49 8.65 -6.09 3.55
CA LEU A 49 7.68 -5.18 4.18
C LEU A 49 8.34 -3.92 4.74
N GLU A 50 9.57 -4.00 5.23
CA GLU A 50 10.37 -2.84 5.62
C GLU A 50 10.65 -1.93 4.42
N SER A 51 10.92 -2.54 3.26
CA SER A 51 11.16 -1.80 2.01
C SER A 51 9.88 -1.24 1.40
N ASN A 52 8.77 -1.99 1.49
CA ASN A 52 7.46 -1.59 1.00
C ASN A 52 6.33 -2.16 1.91
N PRO A 53 5.86 -1.37 2.89
CA PRO A 53 4.84 -1.81 3.84
C PRO A 53 3.48 -2.12 3.21
N LEU A 54 3.22 -1.57 2.02
CA LEU A 54 1.95 -1.73 1.32
C LEU A 54 1.94 -2.96 0.41
N ILE A 55 3.05 -3.70 0.33
CA ILE A 55 3.11 -4.90 -0.49
C ILE A 55 2.11 -5.95 0.00
N ARG A 56 1.46 -6.61 -0.96
CA ARG A 56 0.42 -7.64 -0.73
C ARG A 56 0.73 -8.95 -1.45
N ARG A 57 1.82 -8.98 -2.21
CA ARG A 57 2.25 -10.10 -3.04
C ARG A 57 3.76 -10.24 -2.96
N LEU A 58 4.25 -11.47 -3.01
CA LEU A 58 5.69 -11.69 -3.14
C LEU A 58 6.21 -11.08 -4.45
N PRO A 59 7.40 -10.47 -4.44
CA PRO A 59 8.07 -10.08 -5.67
C PRO A 59 8.28 -11.33 -6.54
N SER A 60 8.04 -11.20 -7.84
CA SER A 60 8.25 -12.29 -8.82
C SER A 60 9.72 -12.49 -9.16
#